data_AF-A0A7J5E9V7-F1
#
_entry.id   AF-A0A7J5E9V7-F1
#
_cell.length_a   1.000
_cell.length_b   1.000
_cell.length_c   1.000
_cell.angle_alpha   90.00
_cell.angle_beta   90.00
_cell.angle_gamma   90.00
#
_symmetry.space_group_name_H-M   'P 1'
#
loop_
_entity.id
_entity.type
_entity.pdbx_description
1 polymer ?
#
loop_
_entity_poly.entity_id
_entity_poly.type
_entity_poly.pdbx_seq_one_letter_code
_entity_poly.pdbx_strand_id
1 'polypeptide(L)'
;EAIKEAGMNDLTQLAEVIKKTIFKITRAGELIGRKVAEKHGIEFGIVDISLAPTPAEGDSIADILMAMGVEDVGAPGTTAALAMLNDSVKKAGLMASSAVGGMSGAFIPVSEDQGMIRAVQAGHLSIEKLEAMTAVCSVGLDMIAVPGDTPASTIAGIIADEAAIGMINDKTTAVRIIPAYGKKVGDTVDYGGLLGLAPIMPVSTLRSDNFVLRGGRIPAPMRSLTN
;
A
#
# COMPACT_ATOMS: atom_id res chain seq x y z
N GLU A 1 1.58 -3.02 18.14
CA GLU A 1 1.71 -3.58 19.51
C GLU A 1 0.92 -4.86 19.72
N ALA A 2 -0.40 -4.88 19.49
CA ALA A 2 -1.24 -6.06 19.71
C ALA A 2 -0.70 -7.38 19.12
N ILE A 3 -0.10 -7.34 17.93
CA ILE A 3 0.54 -8.51 17.31
C ILE A 3 1.78 -8.97 18.10
N LYS A 4 2.63 -8.04 18.54
CA LYS A 4 3.83 -8.35 19.34
C LYS A 4 3.45 -8.95 20.69
N GLU A 5 2.44 -8.39 21.35
CA GLU A 5 1.93 -8.88 22.64
C GLU A 5 1.28 -10.26 22.54
N ALA A 6 0.65 -10.55 21.40
CA ALA A 6 0.03 -11.84 21.15
C ALA A 6 1.05 -12.99 21.01
N GLY A 7 2.33 -12.68 20.74
CA GLY A 7 3.39 -13.67 20.59
C GLY A 7 3.18 -14.59 19.38
N MET A 8 3.73 -15.81 19.48
CA MET A 8 3.69 -16.78 18.38
C MET A 8 2.34 -17.53 18.33
N ASN A 9 1.36 -16.87 17.74
CA ASN A 9 0.05 -17.44 17.42
C ASN A 9 0.06 -18.17 16.07
N ASP A 10 -0.85 -19.12 15.88
CA ASP A 10 -1.16 -19.58 14.53
C ASP A 10 -1.82 -18.46 13.70
N LEU A 11 -1.87 -18.63 12.37
CA LEU A 11 -2.42 -17.60 11.48
C LEU A 11 -3.89 -17.27 11.77
N THR A 12 -4.69 -18.24 12.23
CA THR A 12 -6.10 -17.99 12.54
C THR A 12 -6.22 -17.09 13.78
N GLN A 13 -5.45 -17.40 14.82
CA GLN A 13 -5.38 -16.61 16.05
C GLN A 13 -4.81 -15.21 15.79
N LEU A 14 -3.78 -15.09 14.95
CA LEU A 14 -3.22 -13.81 14.54
C LEU A 14 -4.26 -12.94 13.80
N ALA A 15 -5.03 -13.53 12.87
CA ALA A 15 -6.12 -12.82 12.21
C ALA A 15 -7.17 -12.31 13.21
N GLU A 16 -7.51 -13.11 14.24
CA GLU A 16 -8.44 -12.67 15.29
C GLU A 16 -7.90 -11.48 16.10
N VAL A 17 -6.60 -11.47 16.42
CA VAL A 17 -5.94 -10.35 17.12
C VAL A 17 -6.02 -9.07 16.28
N ILE A 18 -5.70 -9.18 14.99
CA ILE A 18 -5.79 -8.05 14.04
C ILE A 18 -7.24 -7.57 13.97
N LYS A 19 -8.20 -8.46 13.70
CA LYS A 19 -9.62 -8.11 13.57
C LYS A 19 -10.17 -7.41 14.81
N LYS A 20 -9.89 -7.93 16.01
CA LYS A 20 -10.34 -7.31 17.27
C LYS A 20 -9.75 -5.92 17.46
N THR A 21 -8.51 -5.70 17.04
CA THR A 21 -7.84 -4.40 17.13
C THR A 21 -8.48 -3.41 16.16
N ILE A 22 -8.63 -3.79 14.88
CA ILE A 22 -9.25 -2.95 13.86
C ILE A 22 -10.69 -2.60 14.24
N PHE A 23 -11.49 -3.56 14.71
CA PHE A 23 -12.87 -3.30 15.13
C PHE A 23 -12.96 -2.16 16.17
N LYS A 24 -12.09 -2.19 17.18
CA LYS A 24 -12.06 -1.16 18.23
C LYS A 24 -11.67 0.21 17.66
N ILE A 25 -10.67 0.26 16.79
CA ILE A 25 -10.19 1.51 16.16
C ILE A 25 -11.28 2.09 15.26
N THR A 26 -11.87 1.28 14.38
CA THR A 26 -12.97 1.73 13.50
C THR A 26 -14.15 2.26 14.30
N ARG A 27 -14.53 1.59 15.40
CA ARG A 27 -15.60 2.05 16.29
C ARG A 27 -15.30 3.40 16.95
N ALA A 28 -14.06 3.58 17.42
CA ALA A 28 -13.63 4.85 17.99
C ALA A 28 -13.64 5.97 16.94
N GLY A 29 -13.15 5.69 15.73
CA GLY A 29 -13.17 6.63 14.60
C GLY A 29 -14.59 7.06 14.23
N GLU A 30 -15.53 6.12 14.11
CA GLU A 30 -16.94 6.42 13.83
C GLU A 30 -17.58 7.26 14.94
N LEU A 31 -17.33 6.93 16.22
CA LEU A 31 -17.86 7.69 17.35
C LEU A 31 -17.41 9.16 17.30
N ILE A 32 -16.13 9.39 17.02
CA ILE A 32 -15.57 10.75 16.89
C ILE A 32 -16.20 11.45 15.68
N GLY A 33 -16.22 10.79 14.51
CA GLY A 33 -16.77 11.35 13.29
C GLY A 33 -18.23 11.75 13.42
N ARG A 34 -19.06 10.94 14.11
CA ARG A 34 -20.46 11.27 14.41
C ARG A 34 -20.59 12.48 15.33
N LYS A 35 -19.76 12.61 16.37
CA LYS A 35 -19.77 13.79 17.25
C LYS A 35 -19.36 15.07 16.51
N VAL A 36 -18.39 14.95 15.59
CA VAL A 36 -18.00 16.09 14.74
C VAL A 36 -19.16 16.48 13.82
N ALA A 37 -19.81 15.52 13.17
CA ALA A 37 -20.96 15.76 12.31
C ALA A 37 -22.12 16.44 13.07
N GLU A 38 -22.46 15.92 14.25
CA GLU A 38 -23.47 16.50 15.15
C GLU A 38 -23.13 17.94 15.56
N LYS A 39 -21.88 18.18 15.98
CA LYS A 39 -21.41 19.53 16.39
C LYS A 39 -21.53 20.55 15.26
N HIS A 40 -21.38 20.12 14.02
CA HIS A 40 -21.45 20.97 12.84
C HIS A 40 -22.81 20.97 12.14
N GLY A 41 -23.79 20.22 12.64
CA GLY A 41 -25.12 20.12 12.03
C GLY A 41 -25.11 19.52 10.62
N ILE A 42 -24.14 18.66 10.32
CA ILE A 42 -24.01 17.97 9.03
C ILE A 42 -24.26 16.47 9.19
N GLU A 43 -24.60 15.80 8.09
CA GLU A 43 -24.73 14.34 8.08
C GLU A 43 -23.35 13.67 8.18
N PHE A 44 -23.28 12.59 8.94
CA PHE A 44 -22.09 11.76 9.00
C PHE A 44 -21.93 11.00 7.68
N GLY A 45 -20.75 11.15 7.05
CA GLY A 45 -20.41 10.46 5.79
C GLY A 45 -19.94 9.03 6.02
N ILE A 46 -18.64 8.79 5.78
CA ILE A 46 -18.03 7.47 5.86
C ILE A 46 -16.84 7.42 6.82
N VAL A 47 -16.42 6.21 7.19
CA VAL A 47 -15.12 5.90 7.78
C VAL A 47 -14.29 5.14 6.75
N ASP A 48 -13.10 5.66 6.42
CA ASP A 48 -12.09 4.86 5.74
C ASP A 48 -11.32 4.05 6.79
N ILE A 49 -11.32 2.73 6.63
CA ILE A 49 -10.68 1.78 7.55
C ILE A 49 -9.23 1.47 7.17
N SER A 50 -8.71 2.20 6.18
CA SER A 50 -7.37 2.01 5.68
C SER A 50 -6.31 2.20 6.77
N LEU A 51 -5.30 1.34 6.75
CA LEU A 51 -4.11 1.53 7.58
C LEU A 51 -3.19 2.46 6.81
N ALA A 52 -3.07 3.71 7.27
CA ALA A 52 -2.20 4.73 6.68
C ALA A 52 -1.01 4.97 7.62
N PRO A 53 0.22 4.63 7.21
CA PRO A 53 1.41 4.89 8.01
C PRO A 53 1.76 6.39 8.01
N THR A 54 2.64 6.79 8.92
CA THR A 54 3.26 8.11 8.92
C THR A 54 4.77 8.00 9.11
N PRO A 55 5.54 9.07 8.84
CA PRO A 55 6.99 9.05 9.08
C PRO A 55 7.37 8.93 10.57
N ALA A 56 6.39 8.86 11.48
CA ALA A 56 6.63 8.71 12.91
C ALA A 56 7.04 7.28 13.28
N GLU A 57 7.89 7.17 14.30
CA GLU A 57 8.33 5.87 14.81
C GLU A 57 7.15 5.09 15.39
N GLY A 58 7.04 3.82 15.01
CA GLY A 58 5.97 2.92 15.45
C GLY A 58 4.68 2.99 14.63
N ASP A 59 4.60 3.86 13.62
CA ASP A 59 3.44 4.01 12.74
C ASP A 59 3.74 3.53 11.30
N SER A 60 4.06 2.24 11.19
CA SER A 60 4.57 1.61 9.96
C SER A 60 3.84 0.31 9.63
N ILE A 61 3.42 0.15 8.38
CA ILE A 61 2.91 -1.11 7.85
C ILE A 61 4.02 -2.13 7.77
N ALA A 62 5.23 -1.72 7.39
CA ALA A 62 6.37 -2.62 7.37
C ALA A 62 6.65 -3.23 8.76
N ASP A 63 6.58 -2.43 9.82
CA ASP A 63 6.73 -2.93 11.19
C ASP A 63 5.59 -3.88 11.60
N ILE A 64 4.38 -3.69 11.09
CA ILE A 64 3.26 -4.64 11.28
C ILE A 64 3.58 -5.97 10.58
N LEU A 65 4.02 -5.94 9.32
CA LEU A 65 4.36 -7.15 8.56
C LEU A 65 5.54 -7.90 9.19
N MET A 66 6.54 -7.18 9.71
CA MET A 66 7.63 -7.79 10.46
C MET A 66 7.14 -8.41 11.77
N ALA A 67 6.26 -7.72 12.50
CA ALA A 67 5.64 -8.28 13.71
C ALA A 67 4.80 -9.53 13.44
N MET A 68 4.24 -9.68 12.23
CA MET A 68 3.53 -10.89 11.80
C MET A 68 4.46 -12.09 11.52
N GLY A 69 5.78 -11.88 11.50
CA GLY A 69 6.79 -12.94 11.38
C GLY A 69 7.63 -12.91 10.10
N VAL A 70 7.51 -11.87 9.28
CA VAL A 70 8.46 -11.64 8.18
C VAL A 70 9.73 -10.99 8.74
N GLU A 71 10.92 -11.40 8.31
CA GLU A 71 12.17 -10.81 8.81
C GLU A 71 12.31 -9.33 8.44
N ASP A 72 12.07 -9.01 7.17
CA ASP A 72 11.94 -7.63 6.68
C ASP A 72 10.98 -7.59 5.47
N VAL A 73 10.36 -6.44 5.24
CA VAL A 73 9.47 -6.27 4.08
C VAL A 73 10.26 -6.42 2.78
N GLY A 74 9.69 -7.22 1.89
CA GLY A 74 10.32 -7.59 0.63
C GLY A 74 10.73 -9.06 0.58
N ALA A 75 10.91 -9.70 1.74
CA ALA A 75 11.16 -11.13 1.83
C ALA A 75 10.00 -11.97 1.24
N PRO A 76 10.26 -13.22 0.81
CA PRO A 76 9.21 -14.19 0.49
C PRO A 76 8.22 -14.31 1.65
N GLY A 77 6.92 -14.27 1.36
CA GLY A 77 5.85 -14.23 2.38
C GLY A 77 5.29 -12.83 2.66
N THR A 78 6.02 -11.74 2.37
CA THR A 78 5.53 -10.35 2.58
C THR A 78 4.16 -10.10 1.94
N THR A 79 3.98 -10.54 0.68
CA THR A 79 2.71 -10.39 -0.05
C THR A 79 1.57 -11.18 0.60
N ALA A 80 1.84 -12.38 1.12
CA ALA A 80 0.83 -13.19 1.80
C ALA A 80 0.44 -12.58 3.15
N ALA A 81 1.41 -12.10 3.92
CA ALA A 81 1.18 -11.38 5.17
C ALA A 81 0.34 -10.12 4.94
N LEU A 82 0.66 -9.34 3.91
CA LEU A 82 -0.11 -8.15 3.53
C LEU A 82 -1.53 -8.50 3.11
N ALA A 83 -1.72 -9.57 2.32
CA ALA A 83 -3.05 -10.03 1.92
C ALA A 83 -3.91 -10.39 3.13
N MET A 84 -3.35 -11.14 4.08
CA MET A 84 -4.02 -11.54 5.33
C MET A 84 -4.35 -10.33 6.21
N LEU A 85 -3.42 -9.37 6.32
CA LEU A 85 -3.64 -8.12 7.05
C LEU A 85 -4.81 -7.34 6.43
N ASN A 86 -4.78 -7.15 5.11
CA ASN A 86 -5.80 -6.38 4.38
C ASN A 86 -7.19 -7.03 4.49
N ASP A 87 -7.26 -8.35 4.34
CA ASP A 87 -8.51 -9.12 4.51
C ASP A 87 -9.06 -9.00 5.94
N SER A 88 -8.18 -9.08 6.95
CA SER A 88 -8.55 -8.91 8.35
C SER A 88 -9.07 -7.50 8.63
N VAL A 89 -8.41 -6.47 8.09
CA VAL A 89 -8.84 -5.06 8.20
C VAL A 89 -10.24 -4.89 7.60
N LYS A 90 -10.45 -5.36 6.37
CA LYS A 90 -11.76 -5.26 5.69
C LYS A 90 -12.87 -5.95 6.46
N LYS A 91 -12.66 -7.20 6.89
CA LYS A 91 -13.66 -7.98 7.64
C LYS A 91 -14.06 -7.30 8.95
N ALA A 92 -13.08 -6.83 9.72
CA ALA A 92 -13.34 -6.16 10.98
C ALA A 92 -13.96 -4.76 10.81
N GLY A 93 -13.49 -3.99 9.84
CA GLY A 93 -14.02 -2.66 9.54
C GLY A 93 -15.48 -2.69 9.11
N LEU A 94 -15.83 -3.60 8.19
CA LEU A 94 -17.22 -3.82 7.75
C LEU A 94 -18.13 -4.30 8.89
N MET A 95 -17.59 -5.02 9.88
CA MET A 95 -18.34 -5.40 11.07
C MET A 95 -18.53 -4.23 12.04
N ALA A 96 -17.56 -3.31 12.10
CA ALA A 96 -17.54 -2.21 13.06
C ALA A 96 -18.45 -1.04 12.66
N SER A 97 -18.61 -0.77 11.37
CA SER A 97 -19.38 0.36 10.88
C SER A 97 -20.28 -0.02 9.70
N SER A 98 -21.49 0.54 9.68
CA SER A 98 -22.39 0.46 8.51
C SER A 98 -22.08 1.51 7.44
N ALA A 99 -21.14 2.42 7.71
CA ALA A 99 -20.77 3.53 6.83
C ALA A 99 -19.27 3.46 6.45
N VAL A 100 -18.79 2.26 6.10
CA VAL A 100 -17.42 2.08 5.60
C VAL A 100 -17.35 2.50 4.13
N GLY A 101 -16.30 3.22 3.75
CA GLY A 101 -16.01 3.59 2.37
C GLY A 101 -14.53 3.89 2.13
N GLY A 102 -14.21 4.52 1.01
CA GLY A 102 -12.83 4.85 0.65
C GLY A 102 -12.06 3.65 0.08
N MET A 103 -10.73 3.69 0.16
CA MET A 103 -9.86 2.63 -0.41
C MET A 103 -9.83 1.38 0.48
N SER A 104 -10.15 1.53 1.77
CA SER A 104 -10.36 0.44 2.73
C SER A 104 -9.28 -0.66 2.69
N GLY A 105 -8.00 -0.29 2.78
CA GLY A 105 -6.88 -1.23 2.84
C GLY A 105 -5.58 -0.66 3.39
N ALA A 106 -4.51 -1.47 3.41
CA ALA A 106 -3.22 -1.02 3.92
C ALA A 106 -2.48 -0.17 2.88
N PHE A 107 -2.18 1.09 3.18
CA PHE A 107 -1.41 1.98 2.33
C PHE A 107 0.08 1.59 2.38
N ILE A 108 0.75 1.54 1.24
CA ILE A 108 2.19 1.22 1.15
C ILE A 108 3.04 2.38 0.55
N PRO A 109 2.90 3.63 1.04
CA PRO A 109 3.64 4.78 0.54
C PRO A 109 5.10 4.69 0.98
N VAL A 110 6.01 4.47 0.04
CA VAL A 110 7.42 4.19 0.36
C VAL A 110 8.05 5.33 1.15
N SER A 111 7.79 6.59 0.79
CA SER A 111 8.43 7.74 1.46
C SER A 111 7.80 8.13 2.80
N GLU A 112 6.62 7.62 3.11
CA GLU A 112 5.86 7.99 4.31
C GLU A 112 6.00 6.90 5.39
N ASP A 113 6.30 5.66 5.01
CA ASP A 113 6.50 4.54 5.94
C ASP A 113 7.99 4.33 6.26
N GLN A 114 8.41 4.68 7.48
CA GLN A 114 9.78 4.50 7.97
C GLN A 114 10.35 3.10 7.76
N GLY A 115 9.55 2.05 7.97
CA GLY A 115 10.01 0.68 7.79
C GLY A 115 10.22 0.34 6.32
N MET A 116 9.39 0.88 5.41
CA MET A 116 9.61 0.73 3.98
C MET A 116 10.86 1.48 3.50
N ILE A 117 11.08 2.72 3.99
CA ILE A 117 12.30 3.48 3.69
C ILE A 117 13.54 2.66 4.05
N ARG A 118 13.58 2.09 5.26
CA ARG A 118 14.70 1.25 5.72
C ARG A 118 14.89 0.02 4.84
N ALA A 119 13.80 -0.68 4.49
CA ALA A 119 13.87 -1.87 3.65
C ALA A 119 14.36 -1.55 2.22
N VAL A 120 13.98 -0.40 1.65
CA VAL A 120 14.51 0.05 0.36
C VAL A 120 16.00 0.38 0.47
N GLN A 121 16.42 1.11 1.50
CA GLN A 121 17.83 1.46 1.71
C GLN A 121 18.71 0.22 1.95
N ALA A 122 18.17 -0.80 2.62
CA ALA A 122 18.82 -2.09 2.81
C ALA A 122 18.82 -2.97 1.54
N GLY A 123 18.08 -2.59 0.50
CA GLY A 123 17.95 -3.35 -0.75
C GLY A 123 17.02 -4.56 -0.64
N HIS A 124 16.19 -4.64 0.40
CA HIS A 124 15.25 -5.73 0.62
C HIS A 124 13.94 -5.53 -0.16
N LEU A 125 13.55 -4.28 -0.41
CA LEU A 125 12.29 -3.93 -1.07
C LEU A 125 12.54 -3.33 -2.47
N SER A 126 12.09 -4.04 -3.51
CA SER A 126 12.15 -3.59 -4.91
C SER A 126 10.80 -3.06 -5.42
N ILE A 127 10.81 -2.36 -6.55
CA ILE A 127 9.58 -1.85 -7.18
C ILE A 127 8.68 -3.02 -7.63
N GLU A 128 9.25 -4.09 -8.18
CA GLU A 128 8.52 -5.28 -8.62
C GLU A 128 7.89 -6.02 -7.42
N LYS A 129 8.53 -5.93 -6.24
CA LYS A 129 7.96 -6.48 -5.02
C LYS A 129 6.80 -5.63 -4.51
N LEU A 130 6.91 -4.30 -4.61
CA LEU A 130 5.81 -3.38 -4.33
C LEU A 130 4.64 -3.63 -5.29
N GLU A 131 4.90 -3.79 -6.59
CA GLU A 131 3.93 -4.18 -7.61
C GLU A 131 3.24 -5.52 -7.26
N ALA A 132 4.01 -6.54 -6.84
CA ALA A 132 3.40 -7.78 -6.37
C ALA A 132 2.53 -7.59 -5.12
N MET A 133 2.89 -6.66 -4.23
CA MET A 133 2.09 -6.28 -3.07
C MET A 133 0.83 -5.50 -3.47
N THR A 134 0.88 -4.69 -4.53
CA THR A 134 -0.31 -4.00 -5.05
C THR A 134 -1.36 -4.97 -5.54
N ALA A 135 -1.02 -6.19 -5.99
CA ALA A 135 -2.03 -7.19 -6.35
C ALA A 135 -3.03 -7.50 -5.22
N VAL A 136 -2.59 -7.44 -3.96
CA VAL A 136 -3.40 -7.77 -2.77
C VAL A 136 -3.78 -6.56 -1.91
N CYS A 137 -3.26 -5.37 -2.23
CA CYS A 137 -3.48 -4.10 -1.53
C CYS A 137 -4.26 -3.10 -2.41
N SER A 138 -5.14 -2.26 -1.86
CA SER A 138 -6.01 -1.39 -2.67
C SER A 138 -5.36 -0.14 -3.27
N VAL A 139 -4.22 0.34 -2.78
CA VAL A 139 -3.73 1.69 -3.14
C VAL A 139 -2.95 1.73 -4.46
N GLY A 140 -2.09 0.73 -4.68
CA GLY A 140 -1.16 0.71 -5.80
C GLY A 140 0.23 1.21 -5.43
N LEU A 141 1.00 1.64 -6.42
CA LEU A 141 2.36 2.16 -6.25
C LEU A 141 2.31 3.62 -5.80
N ASP A 142 2.64 3.91 -4.55
CA ASP A 142 2.52 5.26 -3.99
C ASP A 142 3.83 5.80 -3.43
N MET A 143 4.03 7.10 -3.61
CA MET A 143 5.19 7.86 -3.12
C MET A 143 6.55 7.20 -3.40
N ILE A 144 6.74 6.69 -4.63
CA ILE A 144 7.98 6.04 -5.05
C ILE A 144 8.87 7.03 -5.80
N ALA A 145 10.07 7.30 -5.29
CA ALA A 145 11.06 8.09 -6.01
C ALA A 145 11.95 7.22 -6.90
N VAL A 146 12.14 7.63 -8.15
CA VAL A 146 12.98 6.94 -9.16
C VAL A 146 14.01 7.92 -9.75
N PRO A 147 15.06 7.45 -10.44
CA PRO A 147 16.06 8.32 -11.04
C PRO A 147 15.42 9.38 -11.94
N GLY A 148 15.92 10.62 -11.87
CA GLY A 148 15.35 11.74 -12.62
C GLY A 148 15.44 11.62 -14.14
N ASP A 149 16.33 10.75 -14.62
CA ASP A 149 16.52 10.42 -16.04
C ASP A 149 15.74 9.17 -16.48
N THR A 150 14.84 8.65 -15.64
CA THR A 150 13.98 7.51 -16.01
C THR A 150 13.16 7.86 -17.25
N PRO A 151 13.25 7.08 -18.34
CA PRO A 151 12.51 7.36 -19.57
C PRO A 151 11.00 7.37 -19.36
N ALA A 152 10.30 8.26 -20.05
CA ALA A 152 8.83 8.33 -20.01
C ALA A 152 8.18 7.00 -20.43
N SER A 153 8.79 6.25 -21.34
CA SER A 153 8.34 4.91 -21.75
C SER A 153 8.42 3.88 -20.62
N THR A 154 9.47 3.93 -19.79
CA THR A 154 9.58 3.08 -18.60
C THR A 154 8.48 3.40 -17.60
N ILE A 155 8.25 4.69 -17.30
CA ILE A 155 7.17 5.13 -16.40
C ILE A 155 5.80 4.70 -16.93
N ALA A 156 5.57 4.88 -18.24
CA ALA A 156 4.33 4.43 -18.89
C ALA A 156 4.15 2.91 -18.84
N GLY A 157 5.24 2.14 -18.91
CA GLY A 157 5.23 0.69 -18.70
C GLY A 157 4.77 0.33 -17.29
N ILE A 158 5.38 0.94 -16.26
CA ILE A 158 5.00 0.70 -14.86
C ILE A 158 3.52 1.07 -14.61
N ILE A 159 3.05 2.18 -15.18
CA ILE A 159 1.63 2.56 -15.10
C ILE A 159 0.74 1.52 -15.79
N ALA A 160 1.15 0.99 -16.95
CA ALA A 160 0.39 -0.03 -17.66
C ALA A 160 0.32 -1.35 -16.87
N ASP A 161 1.40 -1.74 -16.21
CA ASP A 161 1.46 -2.94 -15.36
C ASP A 161 0.51 -2.81 -14.15
N GLU A 162 0.57 -1.69 -13.43
CA GLU A 162 -0.31 -1.42 -12.29
C GLU A 162 -1.79 -1.28 -12.73
N ALA A 163 -2.04 -0.69 -13.90
CA ALA A 163 -3.38 -0.62 -14.48
C ALA A 163 -3.90 -2.01 -14.86
N ALA A 164 -3.04 -2.91 -15.35
CA ALA A 164 -3.41 -4.29 -15.66
C ALA A 164 -3.75 -5.07 -14.38
N ILE A 165 -2.95 -4.91 -13.31
CA ILE A 165 -3.26 -5.49 -11.98
C ILE A 165 -4.63 -5.01 -11.50
N GLY A 166 -4.91 -3.71 -11.61
CA GLY A 166 -6.19 -3.13 -11.24
C GLY A 166 -7.36 -3.70 -12.05
N MET A 167 -7.22 -3.67 -13.37
CA MET A 167 -8.24 -4.11 -14.33
C MET A 167 -8.56 -5.60 -14.22
N ILE A 168 -7.56 -6.46 -13.99
CA ILE A 168 -7.75 -7.92 -13.89
C ILE A 168 -8.39 -8.30 -12.55
N ASN A 169 -8.03 -7.62 -11.46
CA ASN A 169 -8.51 -7.94 -10.12
C ASN A 169 -9.76 -7.17 -9.70
N ASP A 170 -10.42 -6.46 -10.63
CA ASP A 170 -11.60 -5.62 -10.38
C ASP A 170 -11.40 -4.66 -9.20
N LYS A 171 -10.25 -4.00 -9.18
CA LYS A 171 -9.83 -3.11 -8.09
C LYS A 171 -9.34 -1.78 -8.63
N THR A 172 -9.54 -0.75 -7.83
CA THR A 172 -8.89 0.54 -8.05
C THR A 172 -7.40 0.40 -7.74
N THR A 173 -6.55 0.97 -8.59
CA THR A 173 -5.12 1.14 -8.36
C THR A 173 -4.73 2.57 -8.70
N ALA A 174 -3.65 3.05 -8.10
CA ALA A 174 -3.05 4.35 -8.40
C ALA A 174 -1.54 4.19 -8.56
N VAL A 175 -0.94 5.11 -9.32
CA VAL A 175 0.51 5.20 -9.46
C VAL A 175 0.95 6.62 -9.17
N ARG A 176 1.78 6.77 -8.15
CA ARG A 176 2.52 8.00 -7.84
C ARG A 176 4.01 7.68 -7.83
N ILE A 177 4.62 7.86 -8.99
CA ILE A 177 6.07 7.78 -9.19
C ILE A 177 6.63 9.17 -9.38
N ILE A 178 7.75 9.46 -8.73
CA ILE A 178 8.40 10.76 -8.70
C ILE A 178 9.80 10.62 -9.32
N PRO A 179 9.99 10.96 -10.61
CA PRO A 179 11.30 11.06 -11.21
C PRO A 179 12.05 12.25 -10.60
N ALA A 180 13.01 11.96 -9.73
CA ALA A 180 13.70 12.98 -8.96
C ALA A 180 14.81 13.64 -9.80
N TYR A 181 14.52 14.80 -10.39
CA TYR A 181 15.45 15.49 -11.30
C TYR A 181 16.85 15.68 -10.68
N GLY A 182 17.89 15.27 -11.42
CA GLY A 182 19.28 15.36 -10.99
C GLY A 182 19.70 14.36 -9.92
N LYS A 183 18.81 13.45 -9.50
CA LYS A 183 19.07 12.40 -8.49
C LYS A 183 19.19 11.03 -9.14
N LYS A 184 20.00 10.17 -8.53
CA LYS A 184 20.29 8.79 -8.95
C LYS A 184 20.12 7.81 -7.80
N VAL A 185 20.15 6.52 -8.10
CA VAL A 185 20.14 5.46 -7.08
C VAL A 185 21.26 5.70 -6.07
N GLY A 186 20.93 5.62 -4.79
CA GLY A 186 21.81 5.99 -3.67
C GLY A 186 21.55 7.39 -3.11
N ASP A 187 20.89 8.26 -3.86
CA ASP A 187 20.39 9.52 -3.33
C ASP A 187 19.07 9.34 -2.56
N THR A 188 18.65 10.41 -1.87
CA THR A 188 17.34 10.51 -1.22
C THR A 188 16.74 11.89 -1.51
N VAL A 189 15.41 11.97 -1.56
CA VAL A 189 14.63 13.21 -1.62
C VAL A 189 13.93 13.41 -0.29
N ASP A 190 13.99 14.63 0.25
CA ASP A 190 13.26 15.01 1.46
C ASP A 190 12.07 15.89 1.09
N TYR A 191 10.86 15.39 1.33
CA TYR A 191 9.62 16.13 1.12
C TYR A 191 9.16 16.84 2.41
N GLY A 192 9.73 16.48 3.56
CA GLY A 192 9.35 16.98 4.87
C GLY A 192 7.93 16.61 5.30
N GLY A 193 7.62 16.92 6.56
CA GLY A 193 6.28 16.74 7.13
C GLY A 193 5.79 15.29 7.03
N LEU A 194 4.55 15.12 6.54
CA LEU A 194 3.92 13.81 6.40
C LEU A 194 4.42 13.01 5.19
N LEU A 195 5.03 13.68 4.20
CA LEU A 195 5.49 13.04 2.97
C LEU A 195 6.87 12.35 3.13
N GLY A 196 7.56 12.65 4.23
CA GLY A 196 8.78 11.95 4.66
C GLY A 196 9.95 12.01 3.67
N LEU A 197 10.74 10.94 3.68
CA LEU A 197 12.00 10.80 2.94
C LEU A 197 11.86 9.69 1.90
N ALA A 198 12.20 9.96 0.64
CA ALA A 198 12.11 9.00 -0.45
C ALA A 198 13.51 8.59 -0.96
N PRO A 199 14.00 7.39 -0.61
CA PRO A 199 15.20 6.85 -1.24
C PRO A 199 14.95 6.62 -2.74
N ILE A 200 15.93 6.95 -3.60
CA ILE A 200 15.79 6.72 -5.04
C ILE A 200 15.88 5.22 -5.33
N MET A 201 14.75 4.63 -5.73
CA MET A 201 14.64 3.21 -6.05
C MET A 201 15.17 2.92 -7.46
N PRO A 202 15.94 1.83 -7.66
CA PRO A 202 16.32 1.40 -9.00
C PRO A 202 15.09 0.98 -9.81
N VAL A 203 15.11 1.28 -11.10
CA VAL A 203 14.14 0.81 -12.10
C VAL A 203 14.84 -0.10 -13.10
N SER A 204 14.12 -1.07 -13.67
CA SER A 204 14.66 -1.92 -14.73
C SER A 204 15.16 -1.08 -15.92
N THR A 205 16.35 -1.41 -16.42
CA THR A 205 16.96 -0.76 -17.60
C THR A 205 16.52 -1.41 -18.92
N LEU A 206 15.72 -2.48 -18.83
CA LEU A 206 15.13 -3.12 -20.01
C LEU A 206 14.06 -2.20 -20.62
N ARG A 207 13.93 -2.28 -21.94
CA ARG A 207 13.13 -1.36 -22.74
C ARG A 207 11.73 -1.89 -23.01
N SER A 208 10.70 -1.09 -22.71
CA SER A 208 9.30 -1.36 -23.03
C SER A 208 8.73 -0.42 -24.11
N ASP A 209 9.58 0.37 -24.78
CA ASP A 209 9.15 1.41 -25.75
C ASP A 209 8.25 0.83 -26.84
N ASN A 210 8.63 -0.33 -27.40
CA ASN A 210 7.87 -0.97 -28.48
C ASN A 210 6.46 -1.40 -28.05
N PHE A 211 6.23 -1.68 -26.76
CA PHE A 211 4.91 -2.01 -26.25
C PHE A 211 4.09 -0.74 -26.02
N VAL A 212 4.66 0.24 -25.31
CA VAL A 212 4.00 1.51 -24.98
C VAL A 212 3.64 2.32 -26.24
N LEU A 213 4.55 2.37 -27.22
CA LEU A 213 4.35 3.14 -28.46
C LEU A 213 3.36 2.51 -29.44
N ARG A 214 2.84 1.29 -29.18
CA ARG A 214 1.74 0.74 -29.98
C ARG A 214 0.48 1.60 -29.90
N GLY A 215 0.30 2.33 -28.80
CA GLY A 215 -0.88 3.15 -28.56
C GLY A 215 -2.18 2.34 -28.61
N GLY A 216 -3.30 3.02 -28.85
CA GLY A 216 -4.61 2.40 -28.91
C GLY A 216 -5.18 2.06 -27.53
N ARG A 217 -5.93 0.96 -27.44
CA ARG A 217 -6.65 0.54 -26.23
C ARG A 217 -6.40 -0.94 -25.98
N ILE A 218 -5.93 -1.29 -24.79
CA ILE A 218 -5.89 -2.70 -24.33
C ILE A 218 -7.34 -3.21 -24.30
N PRO A 219 -7.66 -4.32 -25.00
CA PRO A 219 -9.00 -4.89 -24.99
C PRO A 219 -9.46 -5.25 -23.57
N ALA A 220 -10.77 -5.22 -23.34
CA ALA A 220 -11.33 -5.59 -22.05
C ALA A 220 -10.93 -7.03 -21.67
N PRO A 221 -10.61 -7.29 -20.40
CA PRO A 221 -10.21 -8.61 -19.97
C PRO A 221 -11.39 -9.58 -20.08
N MET A 222 -11.10 -10.83 -20.44
CA MET A 222 -12.10 -11.89 -20.36
C MET A 222 -12.32 -12.26 -18.90
N ARG A 223 -13.54 -12.04 -18.39
CA ARG A 223 -13.91 -12.45 -17.03
C ARG A 223 -14.15 -13.96 -16.89
N SER A 224 -14.33 -14.68 -18.01
CA SER A 224 -14.63 -16.11 -18.00
C SER A 224 -14.12 -16.83 -19.25
N LEU A 225 -12.99 -17.53 -19.09
CA LEU A 225 -12.75 -18.91 -19.49
C LEU A 225 -11.95 -19.49 -18.32
N THR A 226 -12.65 -20.11 -17.36
CA THR A 226 -12.04 -20.66 -16.15
C THR A 226 -11.19 -21.88 -16.48
N ASN A 227 -9.91 -21.88 -16.09
CA ASN A 227 -9.12 -23.10 -15.96
C ASN A 227 -9.47 -23.83 -14.66
#